data_AF-A0A959IZQ9-F1
#
_entry.id   AF-A0A959IZQ9-F1
#
_cell.length_a   1.000
_cell.length_b   1.000
_cell.length_c   1.000
_cell.angle_alpha   90.00
_cell.angle_beta   90.00
_cell.angle_gamma   90.00
#
_symmetry.space_group_name_H-M   'P 1'
#
loop_
_entity.id
_entity.type
_entity.pdbx_description
1 polymer ?
#
loop_
_entity_poly.entity_id
_entity_poly.type
_entity_poly.pdbx_seq_one_letter_code
_entity_poly.pdbx_strand_id
1 'polypeptide(L)'
;MSTIVTAIDPTDKAGLKRFISLERKLMKGQPKYISEIDDDVSKFLSGKSLMSKGMDIGLFVVSTDGVDVGRCAAIINKKFITVKQPGTGFIGYFAAAKGAENEVAALMESAEAWLKGKGMTKIIAPANGGAPNSMGFLVAGFDEDPMFPFPWSPAYYPPYLEQLAYEPTYPLWYYEVDLSNDKYKAAKSKYASFDGAVIRPFSKKNWNKDVTILADMLNTTFINEWEFAPASHEEMIEFFGPMKMILAPEQIQLAEVDGKPVGFCFAVPDLTPLFRSFNGSVGLTAIFKLLTRASKFNRAGILGIGVLDEYKGKGLAKALALKVYAYHESLGLKKSLYLPVNESNVDSRGFAESLGGVGRRMYQVYDKVIS
;
A
#
# COMPACT_ATOMS: atom_id res chain seq x y z
N MET A 1 9.86 31.27 18.28
CA MET A 1 10.31 29.91 17.91
C MET A 1 10.92 30.01 16.52
N SER A 2 12.14 29.51 16.34
CA SER A 2 12.79 29.50 15.02
C SER A 2 12.42 28.22 14.31
N THR A 3 11.54 28.31 13.30
CA THR A 3 11.16 27.20 12.43
C THR A 3 12.07 27.18 11.22
N ILE A 4 12.73 26.05 10.97
CA ILE A 4 13.67 25.87 9.86
C ILE A 4 13.29 24.61 9.09
N VAL A 5 13.07 24.74 7.78
CA VAL A 5 12.93 23.60 6.88
C VAL A 5 14.27 23.30 6.22
N THR A 6 14.73 22.06 6.35
CA THR A 6 15.98 21.57 5.79
C THR A 6 15.69 20.54 4.70
N ALA A 7 16.20 20.78 3.49
CA ALA A 7 16.25 19.76 2.45
C ALA A 7 17.32 18.72 2.78
N ILE A 8 16.99 17.44 2.63
CA ILE A 8 17.90 16.32 2.87
C ILE A 8 18.34 15.75 1.53
N ASP A 9 19.65 15.65 1.31
CA ASP A 9 20.22 14.94 0.17
C ASP A 9 20.01 13.43 0.37
N PRO A 10 19.30 12.71 -0.53
CA PRO A 10 19.10 11.27 -0.43
C PRO A 10 20.40 10.45 -0.51
N THR A 11 21.50 11.04 -0.98
CA THR A 11 22.82 10.41 -1.01
C THR A 11 23.59 10.59 0.31
N ASP A 12 23.21 11.56 1.15
CA ASP A 12 23.74 11.71 2.50
C ASP A 12 23.12 10.65 3.43
N LYS A 13 23.96 9.68 3.83
CA LYS A 13 23.56 8.60 4.74
C LYS A 13 23.08 9.11 6.09
N ALA A 14 23.67 10.18 6.63
CA ALA A 14 23.30 10.71 7.93
C ALA A 14 21.96 11.44 7.86
N GLY A 15 21.79 12.32 6.88
CA GLY A 15 20.52 12.98 6.58
C GLY A 15 19.39 12.00 6.28
N LEU A 16 19.63 10.99 5.45
CA LEU A 16 18.62 9.98 5.13
C LEU A 16 18.21 9.18 6.38
N LYS A 17 19.16 8.79 7.23
CA LYS A 17 18.86 8.12 8.52
C LYS A 17 18.07 9.04 9.46
N ARG A 18 18.40 10.34 9.50
CA ARG A 18 17.63 11.35 10.26
C ARG A 18 16.18 11.40 9.77
N PHE A 19 15.98 11.49 8.45
CA PHE A 19 14.66 11.50 7.82
C PHE A 19 13.85 10.23 8.15
N ILE A 20 14.40 9.04 7.92
CA ILE A 20 13.69 7.77 8.11
C ILE A 20 13.32 7.54 9.59
N SER A 21 14.28 7.74 10.49
CA SER A 21 14.06 7.48 11.92
C SER A 21 13.13 8.48 12.61
N LEU A 22 12.85 9.64 12.00
CA LEU A 22 12.06 10.70 12.61
C LEU A 22 10.60 10.29 12.83
N GLU A 23 9.96 9.58 11.90
CA GLU A 23 8.58 9.12 12.13
C GLU A 23 8.49 8.22 13.37
N ARG A 24 9.43 7.28 13.54
CA ARG A 24 9.46 6.43 14.75
C ARG A 24 9.61 7.24 16.02
N LYS A 25 10.40 8.32 15.99
CA LYS A 25 10.57 9.22 17.14
C LYS A 25 9.24 9.93 17.46
N LEU A 26 8.57 10.45 16.44
CA LEU A 26 7.29 11.15 16.57
C LEU A 26 6.15 10.23 17.02
N MET A 27 6.14 8.98 16.52
CA MET A 27 5.13 7.96 16.84
C MET A 27 5.46 7.14 18.09
N LYS A 28 6.51 7.50 18.83
CA LYS A 28 6.92 6.78 20.03
C LYS A 28 5.77 6.71 21.03
N GLY A 29 5.45 5.49 21.48
CA GLY A 29 4.36 5.24 22.43
C GLY A 29 2.99 5.03 21.79
N GLN A 30 2.86 5.19 20.46
CA GLN A 30 1.62 4.85 19.77
C GLN A 30 1.51 3.33 19.57
N PRO A 31 0.56 2.63 20.23
CA PRO A 31 0.55 1.17 20.27
C PRO A 31 0.23 0.52 18.92
N LYS A 32 -0.49 1.24 18.06
CA LYS A 32 -0.92 0.77 16.74
C LYS A 32 0.04 1.14 15.62
N TYR A 33 1.04 1.98 15.88
CA TYR A 33 2.06 2.33 14.88
C TYR A 33 3.00 1.15 14.61
N ILE A 34 3.35 0.95 13.34
CA ILE A 34 4.38 0.02 12.89
C ILE A 34 5.27 0.76 11.90
N SER A 35 6.57 0.73 12.17
CA SER A 35 7.58 1.28 11.26
C SER A 35 7.70 0.40 10.02
N GLU A 36 7.86 1.05 8.88
CA GLU A 36 8.46 0.43 7.70
C GLU A 36 9.90 -0.02 8.00
N ILE A 37 10.43 -0.92 7.16
CA ILE A 37 11.81 -1.40 7.26
C ILE A 37 12.75 -0.31 6.75
N ASP A 38 13.71 0.10 7.58
CA ASP A 38 14.63 1.21 7.28
C ASP A 38 15.40 0.99 5.99
N ASP A 39 15.87 -0.23 5.77
CA ASP A 39 16.66 -0.57 4.59
C ASP A 39 15.83 -0.51 3.30
N ASP A 40 14.55 -0.88 3.35
CA ASP A 40 13.64 -0.79 2.21
C ASP A 40 13.31 0.67 1.89
N VAL A 41 12.98 1.47 2.91
CA VAL A 41 12.74 2.91 2.75
C VAL A 41 14.01 3.62 2.25
N SER A 42 15.17 3.30 2.82
CA SER A 42 16.46 3.84 2.41
C SER A 42 16.80 3.48 0.96
N LYS A 43 16.59 2.22 0.56
CA LYS A 43 16.81 1.76 -0.82
C LYS A 43 15.89 2.49 -1.80
N PHE A 44 14.62 2.68 -1.44
CA PHE A 44 13.65 3.41 -2.26
C PHE A 44 14.04 4.89 -2.41
N LEU A 45 14.20 5.61 -1.29
CA LEU A 45 14.44 7.06 -1.27
C LEU A 45 15.81 7.44 -1.85
N SER A 46 16.82 6.57 -1.77
CA SER A 46 18.13 6.79 -2.39
C SER A 46 18.19 6.45 -3.89
N GLY A 47 17.08 6.05 -4.51
CA GLY A 47 17.02 5.71 -5.94
C GLY A 47 17.65 4.36 -6.30
N LYS A 48 17.98 3.52 -5.31
CA LYS A 48 18.61 2.21 -5.52
C LYS A 48 17.61 1.09 -5.80
N SER A 49 16.34 1.30 -5.49
CA SER A 49 15.28 0.36 -5.85
C SER A 49 14.89 0.55 -7.30
N LEU A 50 14.60 -0.55 -7.98
CA LEU A 50 13.96 -0.50 -9.30
C LEU A 50 12.60 0.18 -9.21
N MET A 51 11.88 0.06 -8.09
CA MET A 51 10.59 0.71 -7.87
C MET A 51 10.66 2.25 -7.82
N SER A 52 11.83 2.83 -7.51
CA SER A 52 12.04 4.28 -7.57
C SER A 52 12.72 4.75 -8.87
N LYS A 53 12.95 3.84 -9.81
CA LYS A 53 13.52 4.19 -11.12
C LYS A 53 12.59 5.13 -11.87
N GLY A 54 13.13 6.26 -12.31
CA GLY A 54 12.34 7.30 -12.98
C GLY A 54 11.51 8.15 -12.02
N MET A 55 11.76 8.06 -10.71
CA MET A 55 11.22 9.01 -9.74
C MET A 55 12.25 10.11 -9.42
N ASP A 56 11.78 11.36 -9.37
CA ASP A 56 12.52 12.45 -8.73
C ASP A 56 12.01 12.57 -7.30
N ILE A 57 12.90 12.62 -6.30
CA ILE A 57 12.53 12.63 -4.87
C ILE A 57 13.24 13.79 -4.16
N GLY A 58 12.47 14.67 -3.52
CA GLY A 58 12.95 15.71 -2.61
C GLY A 58 12.54 15.39 -1.18
N LEU A 59 13.49 15.40 -0.24
CA LEU A 59 13.25 15.07 1.17
C LEU A 59 13.33 16.34 2.03
N PHE A 60 12.38 16.53 2.94
CA PHE A 60 12.32 17.71 3.80
C PHE A 60 12.12 17.32 5.26
N VAL A 61 12.83 17.99 6.15
CA VAL A 61 12.63 17.92 7.61
C VAL A 61 12.41 19.34 8.13
N VAL A 62 11.41 19.52 8.99
CA VAL A 62 11.18 20.78 9.69
C VAL A 62 11.59 20.64 11.15
N SER A 63 12.31 21.66 11.64
CA SER A 63 12.79 21.72 13.02
C SER A 63 12.34 23.02 13.68
N THR A 64 11.95 22.94 14.95
CA THR A 64 11.66 24.10 15.81
C THR A 64 12.63 24.10 16.98
N ASP A 65 13.36 25.20 17.16
CA ASP A 65 14.34 25.38 18.24
C ASP A 65 15.35 24.21 18.34
N GLY A 66 15.78 23.71 17.17
CA GLY A 66 16.75 22.61 17.04
C GLY A 66 16.17 21.20 17.17
N VAL A 67 14.85 21.07 17.36
CA VAL A 67 14.16 19.77 17.48
C VAL A 67 13.40 19.47 16.19
N ASP A 68 13.62 18.30 15.61
CA ASP A 68 12.86 17.84 14.44
C ASP A 68 11.42 17.52 14.82
N VAL A 69 10.47 18.21 14.18
CA VAL A 69 9.03 18.09 14.50
C VAL A 69 8.20 17.63 13.31
N GLY A 70 8.78 17.51 12.11
CA GLY A 70 8.08 16.91 10.98
C GLY A 70 8.98 16.57 9.79
N ARG A 71 8.45 15.75 8.88
CA ARG A 71 9.08 15.37 7.61
C ARG A 71 8.06 15.11 6.52
N CYS A 72 8.47 15.29 5.27
CA CYS A 72 7.76 14.77 4.11
C CYS A 72 8.73 14.55 2.93
N ALA A 73 8.31 13.73 1.97
CA ALA A 73 8.97 13.60 0.68
C ALA A 73 8.06 14.14 -0.43
N ALA A 74 8.58 15.02 -1.27
CA ALA A 74 7.99 15.37 -2.55
C ALA A 74 8.49 14.39 -3.62
N ILE A 75 7.59 13.79 -4.40
CA ILE A 75 7.90 12.71 -5.35
C ILE A 75 7.25 13.02 -6.69
N ILE A 76 8.00 12.89 -7.77
CA ILE A 76 7.47 12.89 -9.14
C ILE A 76 7.73 11.52 -9.74
N ASN A 77 6.67 10.76 -10.03
CA ASN A 77 6.76 9.48 -10.72
C ASN A 77 6.56 9.70 -12.22
N LYS A 78 7.63 9.60 -13.02
CA LYS A 78 7.58 9.85 -14.47
C LYS A 78 6.62 8.91 -15.20
N LYS A 79 6.50 7.65 -14.76
CA LYS A 79 5.55 6.70 -15.35
C LYS A 79 4.11 7.12 -15.10
N PHE A 80 3.83 7.54 -13.86
CA PHE A 80 2.50 8.01 -13.47
C PHE A 80 2.07 9.23 -14.27
N ILE A 81 2.90 10.28 -14.34
CA ILE A 81 2.51 11.50 -15.06
C ILE A 81 2.43 11.31 -16.58
N THR A 82 3.14 10.31 -17.12
CA THR A 82 3.08 9.98 -18.55
C THR A 82 1.80 9.23 -18.91
N VAL A 83 1.35 8.32 -18.04
CA VAL A 83 0.25 7.38 -18.34
C VAL A 83 -1.09 7.83 -17.74
N LYS A 84 -1.08 8.59 -16.64
CA LYS A 84 -2.26 8.85 -15.80
C LYS A 84 -2.64 10.32 -15.71
N GLN A 85 -1.91 11.08 -14.89
CA GLN A 85 -2.27 12.45 -14.56
C GLN A 85 -1.05 13.35 -14.81
N PRO A 86 -0.91 13.90 -16.03
CA PRO A 86 0.14 14.87 -16.34
C PRO A 86 0.14 16.04 -15.37
N GLY A 87 1.32 16.47 -14.93
CA GLY A 87 1.48 17.58 -13.99
C GLY A 87 1.25 17.23 -12.51
N THR A 88 1.02 15.97 -12.17
CA THR A 88 0.81 15.55 -10.77
C THR A 88 2.12 15.19 -10.06
N GLY A 89 2.39 15.87 -8.95
CA GLY A 89 3.34 15.47 -7.93
C GLY A 89 2.67 14.70 -6.79
N PHE A 90 3.47 14.03 -5.97
CA PHE A 90 3.02 13.39 -4.74
C PHE A 90 3.75 13.99 -3.54
N ILE A 91 3.06 14.08 -2.41
CA ILE A 91 3.71 14.25 -1.11
C ILE A 91 3.43 13.00 -0.29
N GLY A 92 4.48 12.34 0.17
CA GLY A 92 4.43 11.09 0.94
C GLY A 92 5.41 11.10 2.09
N TYR A 93 5.58 9.94 2.74
CA TYR A 93 6.48 9.76 3.89
C TYR A 93 6.29 10.85 4.97
N PHE A 94 5.04 11.29 5.12
CA PHE A 94 4.66 12.38 6.01
C PHE A 94 4.65 11.91 7.45
N ALA A 95 5.29 12.66 8.33
CA ALA A 95 5.10 12.53 9.76
C ALA A 95 5.29 13.88 10.44
N ALA A 96 4.49 14.17 11.47
CA ALA A 96 4.56 15.42 12.21
C ALA A 96 4.24 15.19 13.70
N ALA A 97 4.77 16.06 14.56
CA ALA A 97 4.38 16.12 15.96
C ALA A 97 2.94 16.65 16.09
N LYS A 98 2.25 16.27 17.16
CA LYS A 98 0.96 16.86 17.50
C LYS A 98 1.16 18.33 17.91
N GLY A 99 0.31 19.22 17.40
CA GLY A 99 0.39 20.67 17.63
C GLY A 99 1.46 21.40 16.81
N ALA A 100 1.88 20.83 15.68
CA ALA A 100 2.90 21.40 14.80
C ALA A 100 2.29 22.06 13.55
N GLU A 101 1.13 22.73 13.67
CA GLU A 101 0.37 23.29 12.54
C GLU A 101 1.24 24.23 11.68
N ASN A 102 1.98 25.14 12.31
CA ASN A 102 2.83 26.12 11.62
C ASN A 102 4.03 25.45 10.93
N GLU A 103 4.64 24.46 11.59
CA GLU A 103 5.76 23.72 11.04
C GLU A 103 5.34 22.82 9.87
N VAL A 104 4.16 22.22 9.95
CA VAL A 104 3.58 21.48 8.82
C VAL A 104 3.28 22.42 7.66
N ALA A 105 2.75 23.62 7.90
CA ALA A 105 2.56 24.62 6.85
C ALA A 105 3.87 24.96 6.12
N ALA A 106 4.94 25.28 6.87
CA ALA A 106 6.25 25.59 6.29
C ALA A 106 6.88 24.38 5.55
N LEU A 107 6.72 23.18 6.11
CA LEU A 107 7.18 21.93 5.50
C LEU A 107 6.48 21.65 4.17
N MET A 108 5.16 21.78 4.14
CA MET A 108 4.34 21.57 2.93
C MET A 108 4.61 22.65 1.89
N GLU A 109 4.76 23.91 2.27
CA GLU A 109 5.15 25.00 1.36
C GLU A 109 6.49 24.70 0.65
N SER A 110 7.47 24.17 1.38
CA SER A 110 8.76 23.80 0.79
C SER A 110 8.64 22.64 -0.21
N ALA A 111 7.81 21.64 0.09
CA ALA A 111 7.54 20.53 -0.81
C ALA A 111 6.73 20.97 -2.04
N GLU A 112 5.73 21.83 -1.85
CA GLU A 112 4.93 22.47 -2.90
C GLU A 112 5.82 23.27 -3.85
N ALA A 113 6.69 24.14 -3.31
CA ALA A 113 7.62 24.94 -4.09
C ALA A 113 8.59 24.06 -4.92
N TRP A 114 9.07 22.96 -4.34
CA TRP A 114 9.92 22.01 -5.06
C TRP A 114 9.19 21.34 -6.24
N LEU A 115 7.92 20.96 -6.05
CA LEU A 115 7.09 20.37 -7.10
C LEU A 115 6.76 21.39 -8.20
N LYS A 116 6.38 22.62 -7.82
CA LYS A 116 6.16 23.74 -8.76
C LYS A 116 7.40 24.02 -9.60
N GLY A 117 8.58 24.07 -8.95
CA GLY A 117 9.87 24.27 -9.62
C GLY A 117 10.22 23.19 -10.64
N LYS A 118 9.56 22.02 -10.56
CA LYS A 118 9.67 20.92 -11.53
C LYS A 118 8.47 20.82 -12.48
N GLY A 119 7.63 21.86 -12.53
CA GLY A 119 6.51 21.98 -13.47
C GLY A 119 5.26 21.19 -13.08
N MET A 120 5.15 20.74 -11.83
CA MET A 120 3.91 20.11 -11.35
C MET A 120 2.87 21.18 -11.00
N THR A 121 1.62 20.90 -11.33
CA THR A 121 0.46 21.78 -11.15
C THR A 121 -0.55 21.24 -10.14
N LYS A 122 -0.43 19.96 -9.77
CA LYS A 122 -1.31 19.27 -8.83
C LYS A 122 -0.50 18.40 -7.87
N ILE A 123 -0.99 18.21 -6.65
CA ILE A 123 -0.40 17.31 -5.65
C ILE A 123 -1.43 16.28 -5.21
N ILE A 124 -0.99 15.05 -4.98
CA ILE A 124 -1.72 14.00 -4.27
C ILE A 124 -0.97 13.66 -2.96
N ALA A 125 -1.66 13.69 -1.82
CA ALA A 125 -1.06 13.49 -0.50
C ALA A 125 -2.01 12.87 0.54
N PRO A 126 -1.55 12.05 1.50
CA PRO A 126 -0.23 11.43 1.51
C PRO A 126 -0.19 10.25 0.52
N ALA A 127 0.85 10.16 -0.31
CA ALA A 127 1.08 9.04 -1.20
C ALA A 127 2.57 8.89 -1.55
N ASN A 128 3.11 7.68 -1.45
CA ASN A 128 4.51 7.38 -1.73
C ASN A 128 4.77 7.11 -3.24
N GLY A 129 4.18 7.90 -4.13
CA GLY A 129 4.41 7.82 -5.58
C GLY A 129 3.53 6.84 -6.38
N GLY A 130 2.46 6.30 -5.78
CA GLY A 130 1.44 5.48 -6.46
C GLY A 130 1.05 4.19 -5.72
N ALA A 131 0.16 3.39 -6.33
CA ALA A 131 -0.45 2.18 -5.79
C ALA A 131 0.44 1.14 -5.09
N PRO A 132 1.64 0.78 -5.61
CA PRO A 132 2.44 -0.26 -4.96
C PRO A 132 3.01 0.19 -3.61
N ASN A 133 2.97 1.49 -3.31
CA ASN A 133 3.50 2.08 -2.09
C ASN A 133 2.37 2.60 -1.20
N SER A 134 2.70 2.86 0.07
CA SER A 134 1.74 3.36 1.07
C SER A 134 1.08 4.70 0.66
N MET A 135 -0.21 4.85 0.97
CA MET A 135 -0.97 6.07 0.77
C MET A 135 -2.15 6.18 1.75
N GLY A 136 -2.63 7.41 1.90
CA GLY A 136 -3.81 7.77 2.68
C GLY A 136 -3.57 7.88 4.18
N PHE A 137 -4.25 8.82 4.83
CA PHE A 137 -4.36 8.86 6.28
C PHE A 137 -5.57 8.07 6.75
N LEU A 138 -5.42 7.33 7.85
CA LEU A 138 -6.53 6.73 8.55
C LEU A 138 -7.48 7.83 9.06
N VAL A 139 -8.75 7.74 8.67
CA VAL A 139 -9.81 8.69 9.06
C VAL A 139 -10.98 7.99 9.78
N ALA A 140 -11.07 6.66 9.71
CA ALA A 140 -12.02 5.85 10.49
C ALA A 140 -11.41 4.50 10.88
N GLY A 141 -11.76 3.99 12.07
CA GLY A 141 -11.26 2.72 12.61
C GLY A 141 -9.89 2.82 13.31
N PHE A 142 -9.67 3.89 14.09
CA PHE A 142 -8.41 4.15 14.81
C PHE A 142 -8.05 3.11 15.89
N ASP A 143 -9.04 2.36 16.36
CA ASP A 143 -8.94 1.29 17.35
C ASP A 143 -8.53 -0.07 16.73
N GLU A 144 -8.68 -0.22 15.42
CA GLU A 144 -8.30 -1.42 14.67
C GLU A 144 -6.78 -1.51 14.47
N ASP A 145 -6.23 -2.74 14.46
CA ASP A 145 -4.81 -2.94 14.12
C ASP A 145 -4.59 -2.77 12.61
N PRO A 146 -3.63 -1.93 12.17
CA PRO A 146 -3.34 -1.72 10.75
C PRO A 146 -2.83 -3.01 10.10
N MET A 147 -2.81 -3.02 8.77
CA MET A 147 -2.23 -4.11 8.00
C MET A 147 -1.55 -3.54 6.76
N PHE A 148 -0.37 -4.07 6.45
CA PHE A 148 0.35 -3.72 5.23
C PHE A 148 -0.55 -3.83 3.97
N PRO A 149 -0.43 -2.91 2.99
CA PRO A 149 0.52 -1.79 2.95
C PRO A 149 0.04 -0.49 3.63
N PHE A 150 -1.08 -0.50 4.35
CA PHE A 150 -1.69 0.74 4.83
C PHE A 150 -1.43 0.93 6.33
N PRO A 151 -0.59 1.93 6.69
CA PRO A 151 -0.13 2.11 8.05
C PRO A 151 -1.25 2.62 8.94
N TRP A 152 -1.00 2.65 10.25
CA TRP A 152 -1.82 3.47 11.14
C TRP A 152 -1.25 4.89 11.11
N SER A 153 -2.12 5.90 11.03
CA SER A 153 -1.75 7.31 11.21
C SER A 153 -2.65 7.94 12.29
N PRO A 154 -2.14 8.91 13.05
CA PRO A 154 -2.93 9.53 14.10
C PRO A 154 -4.03 10.44 13.54
N ALA A 155 -5.13 10.57 14.29
CA ALA A 155 -6.31 11.36 13.90
C ALA A 155 -6.05 12.86 13.72
N TYR A 156 -4.90 13.37 14.16
CA TYR A 156 -4.52 14.78 13.98
C TYR A 156 -3.76 15.04 12.67
N TYR A 157 -3.46 14.02 11.86
CA TYR A 157 -2.84 14.22 10.54
C TYR A 157 -3.80 14.78 9.48
N PRO A 158 -5.03 14.25 9.29
CA PRO A 158 -5.98 14.80 8.32
C PRO A 158 -6.21 16.31 8.43
N PRO A 159 -6.45 16.89 9.64
CA PRO A 159 -6.67 18.33 9.77
C PRO A 159 -5.49 19.18 9.32
N TYR A 160 -4.25 18.67 9.36
CA TYR A 160 -3.09 19.42 8.86
C TYR A 160 -3.14 19.65 7.35
N LEU A 161 -3.64 18.68 6.58
CA LEU A 161 -3.80 18.83 5.13
C LEU A 161 -5.02 19.71 4.82
N GLU A 162 -6.13 19.49 5.50
CA GLU A 162 -7.37 20.26 5.30
C GLU A 162 -7.16 21.77 5.54
N GLN A 163 -6.41 22.15 6.59
CA GLN A 163 -6.06 23.55 6.87
C GLN A 163 -5.18 24.20 5.78
N LEU A 164 -4.49 23.39 4.99
CA LEU A 164 -3.63 23.83 3.88
C LEU A 164 -4.33 23.74 2.52
N ALA A 165 -5.67 23.63 2.53
CA ALA A 165 -6.53 23.54 1.35
C ALA A 165 -6.26 22.29 0.48
N TYR A 166 -5.85 21.18 1.11
CA TYR A 166 -5.91 19.87 0.47
C TYR A 166 -7.33 19.32 0.63
N GLU A 167 -7.96 18.97 -0.48
CA GLU A 167 -9.33 18.45 -0.51
C GLU A 167 -9.33 16.92 -0.39
N PRO A 168 -10.24 16.31 0.38
CA PRO A 168 -10.34 14.85 0.46
C PRO A 168 -10.91 14.27 -0.85
N THR A 169 -10.08 13.54 -1.61
CA THR A 169 -10.42 13.13 -3.00
C THR A 169 -10.63 11.62 -3.16
N TYR A 170 -9.78 10.80 -2.54
CA TYR A 170 -9.80 9.34 -2.74
C TYR A 170 -10.00 8.61 -1.40
N PRO A 171 -11.26 8.39 -1.00
CA PRO A 171 -11.60 7.52 0.11
C PRO A 171 -11.36 6.04 -0.26
N LEU A 172 -10.60 5.34 0.58
CA LEU A 172 -10.19 3.96 0.41
C LEU A 172 -10.72 3.12 1.58
N TRP A 173 -11.72 2.27 1.31
CA TRP A 173 -12.37 1.41 2.27
C TRP A 173 -11.61 0.10 2.47
N TYR A 174 -11.63 -0.36 3.72
CA TYR A 174 -11.07 -1.61 4.18
C TYR A 174 -12.19 -2.51 4.64
N TYR A 175 -12.48 -3.55 3.86
CA TYR A 175 -13.54 -4.49 4.19
C TYR A 175 -12.98 -5.67 4.99
N GLU A 176 -13.80 -6.17 5.92
CA GLU A 176 -13.58 -7.43 6.61
C GLU A 176 -14.71 -8.39 6.24
N VAL A 177 -14.35 -9.58 5.77
CA VAL A 177 -15.28 -10.66 5.45
C VAL A 177 -15.22 -11.70 6.56
N ASP A 178 -16.36 -11.93 7.22
CA ASP A 178 -16.52 -13.04 8.16
C ASP A 178 -16.72 -14.35 7.39
N LEU A 179 -15.77 -15.28 7.50
CA LEU A 179 -15.75 -16.55 6.77
C LEU A 179 -16.77 -17.57 7.33
N SER A 180 -17.53 -17.21 8.36
CA SER A 180 -18.63 -18.01 8.91
C SER A 180 -20.01 -17.47 8.54
N ASN A 181 -20.11 -16.31 7.90
CA ASN A 181 -21.39 -15.68 7.57
C ASN A 181 -22.12 -16.39 6.41
N ASP A 182 -23.45 -16.22 6.33
CA ASP A 182 -24.28 -16.93 5.36
C ASP A 182 -24.09 -16.46 3.92
N LYS A 183 -23.80 -15.17 3.68
CA LYS A 183 -23.49 -14.64 2.34
C LYS A 183 -22.21 -15.28 1.79
N TYR A 184 -21.17 -15.38 2.62
CA TYR A 184 -19.92 -16.06 2.29
C TYR A 184 -20.16 -17.53 1.98
N LYS A 185 -20.88 -18.27 2.84
CA LYS A 185 -21.20 -19.69 2.62
C LYS A 185 -21.97 -19.91 1.32
N ALA A 186 -22.97 -19.07 1.04
CA ALA A 186 -23.75 -19.13 -0.20
C ALA A 186 -22.88 -18.87 -1.43
N ALA A 187 -22.00 -17.86 -1.38
CA ALA A 187 -21.06 -17.57 -2.45
C ALA A 187 -20.06 -18.74 -2.64
N LYS A 188 -19.53 -19.29 -1.56
CA LYS A 188 -18.63 -20.45 -1.57
C LYS A 188 -19.25 -21.65 -2.27
N SER A 189 -20.51 -21.98 -1.96
CA SER A 189 -21.23 -23.07 -2.63
C SER A 189 -21.47 -22.80 -4.11
N LYS A 190 -21.75 -21.54 -4.50
CA LYS A 190 -22.08 -21.16 -5.88
C LYS A 190 -20.85 -21.04 -6.79
N TYR A 191 -19.71 -20.60 -6.26
CA TYR A 191 -18.52 -20.26 -7.05
C TYR A 191 -17.27 -21.02 -6.58
N ALA A 192 -17.43 -22.24 -6.04
CA ALA A 192 -16.31 -23.08 -5.59
C ALA A 192 -15.33 -23.46 -6.73
N SER A 193 -15.86 -23.51 -7.95
CA SER A 193 -15.15 -23.74 -9.21
C SER A 193 -15.64 -22.77 -10.28
N PHE A 194 -14.89 -22.71 -11.38
CA PHE A 194 -15.28 -21.99 -12.58
C PHE A 194 -14.93 -22.86 -13.79
N ASP A 195 -15.93 -23.46 -14.43
CA ASP A 195 -15.70 -24.49 -15.46
C ASP A 195 -14.94 -23.96 -16.69
N GLY A 196 -14.99 -22.65 -16.92
CA GLY A 196 -14.32 -22.00 -18.05
C GLY A 196 -12.85 -21.65 -17.84
N ALA A 197 -12.23 -21.99 -16.70
CA ALA A 197 -10.82 -21.67 -16.43
C ALA A 197 -10.19 -22.61 -15.38
N VAL A 198 -8.89 -22.87 -15.53
CA VAL A 198 -8.08 -23.54 -14.51
C VAL A 198 -7.59 -22.51 -13.51
N ILE A 199 -7.99 -22.65 -12.24
CA ILE A 199 -7.47 -21.82 -11.14
C ILE A 199 -6.38 -22.60 -10.40
N ARG A 200 -5.18 -22.03 -10.32
CA ARG A 200 -4.02 -22.63 -9.68
C ARG A 200 -3.30 -21.66 -8.74
N PRO A 201 -2.64 -22.14 -7.67
CA PRO A 201 -1.77 -21.32 -6.86
C PRO A 201 -0.51 -20.91 -7.64
N PHE A 202 0.21 -19.92 -7.11
CA PHE A 202 1.56 -19.60 -7.54
C PHE A 202 2.52 -20.80 -7.42
N SER A 203 3.61 -20.77 -8.17
CA SER A 203 4.66 -21.77 -8.12
C SER A 203 5.92 -21.22 -7.45
N LYS A 204 6.31 -21.74 -6.28
CA LYS A 204 7.62 -21.39 -5.67
C LYS A 204 8.81 -21.79 -6.55
N LYS A 205 8.65 -22.85 -7.35
CA LYS A 205 9.68 -23.31 -8.31
C LYS A 205 9.81 -22.34 -9.47
N ASN A 206 8.68 -21.87 -10.02
CA ASN A 206 8.63 -20.95 -11.16
C ASN A 206 8.29 -19.51 -10.74
N TRP A 207 8.78 -19.07 -9.59
CA TRP A 207 8.36 -17.81 -8.95
C TRP A 207 8.41 -16.60 -9.87
N ASN A 208 9.55 -16.36 -10.53
CA ASN A 208 9.71 -15.19 -11.40
C ASN A 208 8.78 -15.25 -12.63
N LYS A 209 8.47 -16.45 -13.14
CA LYS A 209 7.51 -16.63 -14.23
C LYS A 209 6.11 -16.24 -13.78
N ASP A 210 5.67 -16.71 -12.63
CA ASP A 210 4.34 -16.38 -12.09
C ASP A 210 4.25 -14.91 -11.66
N VAL A 211 5.34 -14.31 -11.14
CA VAL A 211 5.42 -12.85 -10.89
C VAL A 211 5.28 -12.06 -12.19
N THR A 212 5.88 -12.54 -13.29
CA THR A 212 5.75 -11.90 -14.61
C THR A 212 4.30 -11.95 -15.09
N ILE A 213 3.64 -13.11 -14.97
CA ILE A 213 2.21 -13.25 -15.27
C ILE A 213 1.37 -12.28 -14.42
N LEU A 214 1.65 -12.18 -13.12
CA LEU A 214 0.94 -11.27 -12.22
C LEU A 214 1.18 -9.80 -12.61
N ALA A 215 2.40 -9.44 -13.02
CA ALA A 215 2.71 -8.09 -13.50
C ALA A 215 1.90 -7.74 -14.75
N ASP A 216 1.83 -8.64 -15.74
CA ASP A 216 1.02 -8.44 -16.95
C ASP A 216 -0.47 -8.29 -16.63
N MET A 217 -0.97 -9.13 -15.73
CA MET A 217 -2.36 -9.07 -15.29
C MET A 217 -2.67 -7.78 -14.53
N LEU A 218 -1.82 -7.35 -13.59
CA LEU A 218 -1.97 -6.07 -12.88
C LEU A 218 -1.96 -4.91 -13.86
N ASN A 219 -0.98 -4.88 -14.77
CA ASN A 219 -0.86 -3.83 -15.79
C ASN A 219 -2.07 -3.77 -16.71
N THR A 220 -2.76 -4.88 -16.93
CA THR A 220 -3.95 -4.93 -17.79
C THR A 220 -5.21 -4.57 -17.02
N THR A 221 -5.42 -5.13 -15.83
CA THR A 221 -6.72 -5.01 -15.13
C THR A 221 -6.79 -3.80 -14.19
N PHE A 222 -5.66 -3.22 -13.78
CA PHE A 222 -5.60 -2.04 -12.90
C PHE A 222 -5.25 -0.76 -13.67
N ILE A 223 -5.11 -0.80 -15.00
CA ILE A 223 -4.73 0.37 -15.80
C ILE A 223 -5.73 1.52 -15.77
N ASN A 224 -6.94 1.31 -15.24
CA ASN A 224 -7.93 2.36 -15.06
C ASN A 224 -8.02 2.87 -13.62
N GLU A 225 -7.41 2.18 -12.65
CA GLU A 225 -7.34 2.65 -11.26
C GLU A 225 -6.47 3.91 -11.18
N TRP A 226 -6.95 4.95 -10.52
CA TRP A 226 -6.36 6.29 -10.57
C TRP A 226 -4.92 6.31 -10.03
N GLU A 227 -4.61 5.43 -9.09
CA GLU A 227 -3.34 5.34 -8.36
C GLU A 227 -2.29 4.47 -9.08
N PHE A 228 -2.70 3.65 -10.05
CA PHE A 228 -1.88 2.57 -10.57
C PHE A 228 -1.01 3.01 -11.76
N ALA A 229 0.31 3.02 -11.60
CA ALA A 229 1.23 3.16 -12.72
C ALA A 229 1.76 1.77 -13.15
N PRO A 230 1.88 1.49 -14.47
CA PRO A 230 2.41 0.22 -14.94
C PRO A 230 3.81 -0.08 -14.38
N ALA A 231 4.01 -1.31 -13.94
CA ALA A 231 5.29 -1.80 -13.45
C ALA A 231 5.92 -2.77 -14.46
N SER A 232 7.23 -2.66 -14.66
CA SER A 232 8.01 -3.62 -15.44
C SER A 232 8.13 -4.96 -14.72
N HIS A 233 8.47 -6.02 -15.46
CA HIS A 233 8.69 -7.34 -14.88
C HIS A 233 9.83 -7.33 -13.86
N GLU A 234 10.91 -6.60 -14.13
CA GLU A 234 12.06 -6.49 -13.24
C GLU A 234 11.71 -5.80 -11.92
N GLU A 235 10.90 -4.74 -11.98
CA GLU A 235 10.37 -4.06 -10.78
C GLU A 235 9.53 -5.00 -9.93
N MET A 236 8.63 -5.76 -10.56
CA MET A 236 7.77 -6.70 -9.86
C MET A 236 8.56 -7.89 -9.29
N ILE A 237 9.60 -8.35 -9.99
CA ILE A 237 10.51 -9.39 -9.47
C ILE A 237 11.31 -8.88 -8.26
N GLU A 238 11.78 -7.63 -8.28
CA GLU A 238 12.43 -7.03 -7.10
C GLU A 238 11.45 -6.92 -5.92
N PHE A 239 10.23 -6.41 -6.17
CA PHE A 239 9.22 -6.22 -5.13
C PHE A 239 8.75 -7.53 -4.49
N PHE A 240 8.44 -8.55 -5.31
CA PHE A 240 7.99 -9.86 -4.82
C PHE A 240 9.13 -10.78 -4.37
N GLY A 241 10.39 -10.43 -4.66
CA GLY A 241 11.57 -11.25 -4.33
C GLY A 241 11.64 -11.65 -2.85
N PRO A 242 11.61 -10.70 -1.90
CA PRO A 242 11.60 -10.99 -0.47
C PRO A 242 10.39 -11.82 -0.02
N MET A 243 9.24 -11.66 -0.69
CA MET A 243 8.01 -12.37 -0.36
C MET A 243 8.08 -13.87 -0.67
N LYS A 244 8.94 -14.32 -1.60
CA LYS A 244 9.06 -15.74 -1.98
C LYS A 244 9.25 -16.68 -0.77
N MET A 245 10.02 -16.23 0.22
CA MET A 245 10.33 -17.03 1.41
C MET A 245 9.14 -17.13 2.37
N ILE A 246 8.37 -16.06 2.52
CA ILE A 246 7.33 -15.91 3.55
C ILE A 246 5.91 -16.16 3.03
N LEU A 247 5.67 -15.95 1.74
CA LEU A 247 4.35 -16.08 1.14
C LEU A 247 4.07 -17.55 0.81
N ALA A 248 2.91 -18.04 1.26
CA ALA A 248 2.42 -19.35 0.85
C ALA A 248 1.88 -19.28 -0.59
N PRO A 249 2.11 -20.30 -1.44
CA PRO A 249 1.65 -20.29 -2.82
C PRO A 249 0.15 -20.06 -2.96
N GLU A 250 -0.66 -20.53 -2.02
CA GLU A 250 -2.12 -20.45 -2.00
C GLU A 250 -2.64 -19.02 -1.77
N GLN A 251 -1.79 -18.11 -1.28
CA GLN A 251 -2.13 -16.68 -1.13
C GLN A 251 -2.25 -15.97 -2.47
N ILE A 252 -1.68 -16.52 -3.55
CA ILE A 252 -1.83 -15.98 -4.91
C ILE A 252 -2.43 -17.05 -5.82
N GLN A 253 -3.57 -16.73 -6.42
CA GLN A 253 -4.25 -17.58 -7.39
C GLN A 253 -4.14 -16.96 -8.77
N LEU A 254 -3.85 -17.77 -9.78
CA LEU A 254 -3.90 -17.44 -11.20
C LEU A 254 -5.01 -18.24 -11.85
N ALA A 255 -5.78 -17.61 -12.73
CA ALA A 255 -6.77 -18.26 -13.59
C ALA A 255 -6.25 -18.29 -15.02
N GLU A 256 -6.34 -19.45 -15.66
CA GLU A 256 -5.85 -19.68 -17.02
C GLU A 256 -6.91 -20.35 -17.90
N VAL A 257 -7.00 -19.93 -19.17
CA VAL A 257 -7.79 -20.58 -20.22
C VAL A 257 -6.84 -20.93 -21.36
N ASP A 258 -6.80 -22.20 -21.75
CA ASP A 258 -5.85 -22.73 -22.74
C ASP A 258 -4.38 -22.33 -22.45
N GLY A 259 -4.02 -22.29 -21.15
CA GLY A 259 -2.69 -21.91 -20.66
C GLY A 259 -2.39 -20.40 -20.71
N LYS A 260 -3.36 -19.57 -21.09
CA LYS A 260 -3.23 -18.10 -21.08
C LYS A 260 -3.83 -17.52 -19.79
N PRO A 261 -3.11 -16.64 -19.07
CA PRO A 261 -3.64 -15.96 -17.90
C PRO A 261 -4.84 -15.07 -18.23
N VAL A 262 -5.91 -15.21 -17.47
CA VAL A 262 -7.16 -14.43 -17.63
C VAL A 262 -7.62 -13.76 -16.33
N GLY A 263 -6.97 -14.07 -15.21
CA GLY A 263 -7.33 -13.52 -13.91
C GLY A 263 -6.31 -13.85 -12.83
N PHE A 264 -6.35 -13.09 -11.75
CA PHE A 264 -5.57 -13.34 -10.54
C PHE A 264 -6.31 -12.89 -9.28
N CYS A 265 -5.89 -13.43 -8.14
CA CYS A 265 -6.20 -12.91 -6.82
C CYS A 265 -4.94 -12.98 -5.97
N PHE A 266 -4.53 -11.87 -5.36
CA PHE A 266 -3.37 -11.77 -4.50
C PHE A 266 -3.79 -11.36 -3.09
N ALA A 267 -3.44 -12.18 -2.12
CA ALA A 267 -3.53 -11.88 -0.70
C ALA A 267 -2.17 -11.92 0.00
N VAL A 268 -2.11 -11.28 1.15
CA VAL A 268 -0.93 -11.31 2.03
C VAL A 268 -1.32 -11.72 3.45
N PRO A 269 -0.45 -12.44 4.16
CA PRO A 269 -0.60 -12.62 5.60
C PRO A 269 -0.36 -11.31 6.33
N ASP A 270 -1.04 -11.13 7.46
CA ASP A 270 -0.76 -10.01 8.35
C ASP A 270 0.49 -10.31 9.21
N LEU A 271 1.62 -9.80 8.74
CA LEU A 271 2.91 -9.91 9.44
C LEU A 271 3.18 -8.71 10.35
N THR A 272 2.21 -7.79 10.48
CA THR A 272 2.29 -6.60 11.31
C THR A 272 2.77 -6.88 12.75
N PRO A 273 2.27 -7.93 13.44
CA PRO A 273 2.77 -8.26 14.78
C PRO A 273 4.27 -8.62 14.82
N LEU A 274 4.79 -9.23 13.75
CA LEU A 274 6.22 -9.55 13.63
C LEU A 274 7.03 -8.29 13.35
N PHE A 275 6.59 -7.45 12.41
CA PHE A 275 7.26 -6.20 12.07
C PHE A 275 7.30 -5.21 13.24
N ARG A 276 6.26 -5.17 14.08
CA ARG A 276 6.25 -4.39 15.33
C ARG A 276 7.43 -4.77 16.24
N SER A 277 7.87 -6.03 16.21
CA SER A 277 9.01 -6.50 17.02
C SER A 277 10.39 -6.11 16.48
N PHE A 278 10.46 -5.55 15.27
CA PHE A 278 11.71 -5.16 14.60
C PHE A 278 12.01 -3.66 14.73
N ASN A 279 10.98 -2.84 14.99
CA ASN A 279 11.11 -1.39 15.15
C ASN A 279 11.95 -0.72 14.04
N GLY A 280 11.73 -1.14 12.79
CA GLY A 280 12.42 -0.64 11.59
C GLY A 280 13.75 -1.33 11.25
N SER A 281 14.31 -2.16 12.12
CA SER A 281 15.60 -2.81 11.89
C SER A 281 15.46 -4.33 11.67
N VAL A 282 15.89 -4.81 10.50
CA VAL A 282 15.84 -6.24 10.14
C VAL A 282 17.24 -6.86 10.23
N GLY A 283 17.65 -7.21 11.44
CA GLY A 283 18.87 -8.00 11.68
C GLY A 283 18.65 -9.52 11.54
N LEU A 284 19.69 -10.31 11.81
CA LEU A 284 19.63 -11.79 11.76
C LEU A 284 18.49 -12.37 12.61
N THR A 285 18.25 -11.81 13.80
CA THR A 285 17.14 -12.22 14.67
C THR A 285 15.77 -11.96 14.06
N ALA A 286 15.61 -10.86 13.31
CA ALA A 286 14.36 -10.54 12.62
C ALA A 286 14.12 -11.51 11.45
N ILE A 287 15.16 -11.81 10.67
CA ILE A 287 15.12 -12.82 9.60
C ILE A 287 14.73 -14.19 10.16
N PHE A 288 15.37 -14.61 11.26
CA PHE A 288 15.02 -15.87 11.93
C PHE A 288 13.56 -15.92 12.40
N LYS A 289 13.06 -14.82 12.98
CA LYS A 289 11.65 -14.70 13.36
C LYS A 289 10.73 -14.76 12.14
N LEU A 290 11.06 -14.10 11.03
CA LEU A 290 10.28 -14.17 9.79
C LEU A 290 10.21 -15.61 9.27
N LEU A 291 11.34 -16.30 9.14
CA LEU A 291 11.38 -17.67 8.62
C LEU A 291 10.62 -18.68 9.50
N THR A 292 10.59 -18.47 10.83
CA THR A 292 9.96 -19.41 11.78
C THR A 292 8.52 -19.07 12.14
N ARG A 293 8.07 -17.82 11.91
CA ARG A 293 6.77 -17.33 12.36
C ARG A 293 5.91 -16.71 11.26
N ALA A 294 6.43 -16.42 10.06
CA ALA A 294 5.63 -15.81 9.00
C ALA A 294 4.49 -16.70 8.51
N SER A 295 4.55 -18.02 8.73
CA SER A 295 3.45 -18.95 8.48
C SER A 295 2.41 -19.02 9.60
N LYS A 296 2.67 -18.40 10.76
CA LYS A 296 1.83 -18.43 11.97
C LYS A 296 1.06 -17.12 12.15
N PHE A 297 0.34 -16.69 11.12
CA PHE A 297 -0.49 -15.50 11.16
C PHE A 297 -1.94 -15.85 11.53
N ASN A 298 -2.62 -14.92 12.20
CA ASN A 298 -4.03 -15.04 12.59
C ASN A 298 -4.95 -14.08 11.80
N ARG A 299 -4.38 -13.35 10.84
CA ARG A 299 -5.04 -12.40 9.96
C ARG A 299 -4.37 -12.47 8.59
N ALA A 300 -5.16 -12.28 7.54
CA ALA A 300 -4.71 -12.15 6.17
C ALA A 300 -5.74 -11.32 5.39
N GLY A 301 -5.39 -10.92 4.17
CA GLY A 301 -6.29 -10.13 3.35
C GLY A 301 -5.91 -10.13 1.89
N ILE A 302 -6.93 -10.05 1.04
CA ILE A 302 -6.79 -9.83 -0.40
C ILE A 302 -6.39 -8.38 -0.62
N LEU A 303 -5.29 -8.16 -1.36
CA LEU A 303 -4.80 -6.85 -1.79
C LEU A 303 -5.21 -6.50 -3.22
N GLY A 304 -5.57 -7.49 -4.04
CA GLY A 304 -5.97 -7.24 -5.42
C GLY A 304 -6.59 -8.44 -6.08
N ILE A 305 -7.67 -8.21 -6.82
CA ILE A 305 -8.29 -9.18 -7.72
C ILE A 305 -8.45 -8.50 -9.07
N GLY A 306 -8.02 -9.18 -10.12
CA GLY A 306 -8.19 -8.71 -11.49
C GLY A 306 -8.61 -9.85 -12.39
N VAL A 307 -9.53 -9.58 -13.30
CA VAL A 307 -9.89 -10.47 -14.40
C VAL A 307 -9.97 -9.65 -15.68
N LEU A 308 -9.65 -10.26 -16.82
CA LEU A 308 -9.82 -9.59 -18.11
C LEU A 308 -11.31 -9.25 -18.33
N ASP A 309 -11.57 -8.20 -19.11
CA ASP A 309 -12.91 -7.65 -19.31
C ASP A 309 -13.91 -8.70 -19.79
N GLU A 310 -13.49 -9.60 -20.68
CA GLU A 310 -14.31 -10.70 -21.20
C GLU A 310 -14.73 -11.73 -20.12
N TYR A 311 -14.10 -11.73 -18.95
CA TYR A 311 -14.46 -12.59 -17.81
C TYR A 311 -15.15 -11.84 -16.66
N LYS A 312 -15.33 -10.51 -16.78
CA LYS A 312 -16.11 -9.73 -15.80
C LYS A 312 -17.57 -10.18 -15.78
N GLY A 313 -18.19 -10.13 -14.60
CA GLY A 313 -19.59 -10.56 -14.39
C GLY A 313 -19.84 -12.08 -14.46
N LYS A 314 -18.89 -12.89 -14.94
CA LYS A 314 -19.06 -14.36 -15.08
C LYS A 314 -18.82 -15.14 -13.79
N GLY A 315 -18.32 -14.50 -12.73
CA GLY A 315 -18.05 -15.13 -11.45
C GLY A 315 -16.61 -15.61 -11.24
N LEU A 316 -15.71 -15.44 -12.24
CA LEU A 316 -14.30 -15.83 -12.12
C LEU A 316 -13.58 -15.14 -10.96
N ALA A 317 -13.78 -13.83 -10.78
CA ALA A 317 -13.23 -13.09 -9.65
C ALA A 317 -13.68 -13.66 -8.29
N LYS A 318 -14.93 -14.14 -8.20
CA LYS A 318 -15.46 -14.77 -6.97
C LYS A 318 -14.79 -16.11 -6.73
N ALA A 319 -14.66 -16.93 -7.77
CA ALA A 319 -13.97 -18.22 -7.67
C ALA A 319 -12.51 -18.06 -7.22
N LEU A 320 -11.79 -17.08 -7.78
CA LEU A 320 -10.43 -16.73 -7.38
C LEU A 320 -10.34 -16.34 -5.90
N ALA A 321 -11.17 -15.39 -5.45
CA ALA A 321 -11.18 -14.96 -4.05
C ALA A 321 -11.56 -16.08 -3.08
N LEU A 322 -12.53 -16.92 -3.46
CA LEU A 322 -12.97 -18.05 -2.63
C LEU A 322 -11.90 -19.13 -2.48
N LYS A 323 -11.02 -19.33 -3.48
CA LYS A 323 -9.84 -20.20 -3.31
C LYS A 323 -8.89 -19.66 -2.25
N VAL A 324 -8.64 -18.35 -2.24
CA VAL A 324 -7.83 -17.70 -1.21
C VAL A 324 -8.50 -17.77 0.16
N TYR A 325 -9.80 -17.50 0.26
CA TYR A 325 -10.52 -17.58 1.52
C TYR A 325 -10.64 -19.01 2.05
N ALA A 326 -10.80 -20.01 1.18
CA ALA A 326 -10.75 -21.41 1.58
C ALA A 326 -9.38 -21.78 2.16
N TYR A 327 -8.29 -21.23 1.61
CA TYR A 327 -6.96 -21.37 2.20
C TYR A 327 -6.89 -20.71 3.59
N HIS A 328 -7.42 -19.50 3.75
CA HIS A 328 -7.49 -18.82 5.05
C HIS A 328 -8.30 -19.62 6.08
N GLU A 329 -9.44 -20.19 5.69
CA GLU A 329 -10.23 -21.10 6.55
C GLU A 329 -9.42 -22.34 6.95
N SER A 330 -8.64 -22.91 6.04
CA SER A 330 -7.80 -24.09 6.32
C SER A 330 -6.73 -23.83 7.38
N LEU A 331 -6.34 -22.56 7.55
CA LEU A 331 -5.43 -22.10 8.61
C LEU A 331 -6.16 -21.76 9.92
N GLY A 332 -7.48 -21.93 9.97
CA GLY A 332 -8.32 -21.62 11.13
C GLY A 332 -8.75 -20.15 11.23
N LEU A 333 -8.49 -19.33 10.20
CA LEU A 333 -8.92 -17.93 10.20
C LEU A 333 -10.45 -17.85 10.15
N LYS A 334 -11.01 -16.95 10.96
CA LYS A 334 -12.46 -16.68 10.99
C LYS A 334 -12.86 -15.50 10.12
N LYS A 335 -11.90 -14.63 9.84
CA LYS A 335 -12.09 -13.38 9.12
C LYS A 335 -10.94 -13.18 8.14
N SER A 336 -11.23 -12.55 7.03
CA SER A 336 -10.20 -12.13 6.06
C SER A 336 -10.50 -10.74 5.54
N LEU A 337 -9.46 -9.96 5.32
CA LEU A 337 -9.57 -8.58 4.87
C LEU A 337 -9.67 -8.50 3.34
N TYR A 338 -10.25 -7.41 2.85
CA TYR A 338 -10.40 -7.11 1.43
C TYR A 338 -10.08 -5.63 1.20
N LEU A 339 -8.92 -5.36 0.58
CA LEU A 339 -8.17 -4.11 0.75
C LEU A 339 -7.48 -3.65 -0.55
N PRO A 340 -7.16 -2.35 -0.64
CA PRO A 340 -8.07 -1.23 -0.41
C PRO A 340 -9.15 -1.20 -1.50
N VAL A 341 -10.29 -0.59 -1.22
CA VAL A 341 -11.34 -0.36 -2.23
C VAL A 341 -11.66 1.12 -2.30
N ASN A 342 -11.34 1.77 -3.42
CA ASN A 342 -11.79 3.13 -3.64
C ASN A 342 -13.33 3.20 -3.57
N GLU A 343 -13.88 4.18 -2.87
CA GLU A 343 -15.33 4.35 -2.74
C GLU A 343 -16.06 4.45 -4.08
N SER A 344 -15.40 5.01 -5.10
CA SER A 344 -15.93 5.10 -6.47
C SER A 344 -15.90 3.77 -7.23
N ASN A 345 -15.15 2.77 -6.75
CA ASN A 345 -15.10 1.43 -7.35
C ASN A 345 -16.29 0.58 -6.89
N VAL A 346 -17.46 0.87 -7.46
CA VAL A 346 -18.75 0.23 -7.13
C VAL A 346 -18.70 -1.29 -7.33
N ASP A 347 -17.99 -1.77 -8.35
CA ASP A 347 -17.86 -3.21 -8.63
C ASP A 347 -17.11 -3.95 -7.52
N SER A 348 -15.96 -3.42 -7.09
CA SER A 348 -15.14 -4.03 -6.03
C SER A 348 -15.81 -3.91 -4.65
N ARG A 349 -16.51 -2.80 -4.39
CA ARG A 349 -17.36 -2.67 -3.18
C ARG A 349 -18.50 -3.68 -3.17
N GLY A 350 -19.27 -3.74 -4.26
CA GLY A 350 -20.37 -4.68 -4.41
C GLY A 350 -19.88 -6.13 -4.32
N PHE A 351 -18.67 -6.42 -4.81
CA PHE A 351 -18.01 -7.70 -4.61
C PHE A 351 -17.83 -8.02 -3.11
N ALA A 352 -17.15 -7.15 -2.36
CA ALA A 352 -16.91 -7.34 -0.93
C ALA A 352 -18.22 -7.49 -0.15
N GLU A 353 -19.19 -6.61 -0.37
CA GLU A 353 -20.50 -6.60 0.30
C GLU A 353 -21.34 -7.84 -0.06
N SER A 354 -21.19 -8.38 -1.28
CA SER A 354 -21.84 -9.63 -1.69
C SER A 354 -21.33 -10.86 -0.95
N LEU A 355 -20.13 -10.79 -0.37
CA LEU A 355 -19.55 -11.81 0.50
C LEU A 355 -19.85 -11.55 1.99
N GLY A 356 -20.64 -10.51 2.30
CA GLY A 356 -20.89 -10.06 3.67
C GLY A 356 -19.76 -9.22 4.26
N GLY A 357 -18.91 -8.65 3.42
CA GLY A 357 -17.87 -7.73 3.83
C GLY A 357 -18.45 -6.47 4.48
N VAL A 358 -17.81 -6.01 5.55
CA VAL A 358 -18.15 -4.76 6.26
C VAL A 358 -16.96 -3.82 6.24
N GLY A 359 -17.16 -2.56 5.85
CA GLY A 359 -16.12 -1.53 5.92
C GLY A 359 -15.74 -1.22 7.38
N ARG A 360 -14.51 -1.54 7.78
CA ARG A 360 -14.01 -1.38 9.16
C ARG A 360 -13.11 -0.16 9.32
N ARG A 361 -12.34 0.16 8.27
CA ARG A 361 -11.43 1.31 8.25
C ARG A 361 -11.61 2.09 6.96
N MET A 362 -11.33 3.39 7.04
CA MET A 362 -11.29 4.26 5.88
C MET A 362 -9.98 5.04 5.91
N TYR A 363 -9.31 5.04 4.77
CA TYR A 363 -8.15 5.87 4.51
C TYR A 363 -8.54 6.97 3.54
N GLN A 364 -8.02 8.17 3.74
CA GLN A 364 -8.29 9.32 2.88
C GLN A 364 -7.00 9.80 2.25
N VAL A 365 -6.98 9.84 0.92
CA VAL A 365 -6.00 10.58 0.15
C VAL A 365 -6.63 11.90 -0.30
N TYR A 366 -5.82 12.95 -0.30
CA TYR A 366 -6.20 14.32 -0.63
C TYR A 366 -5.49 14.77 -1.91
N ASP A 367 -6.02 15.79 -2.55
CA ASP A 367 -5.34 16.53 -3.60
C ASP A 367 -5.41 18.05 -3.41
N LYS A 368 -4.49 18.74 -4.10
CA LYS A 368 -4.44 20.20 -4.12
C LYS A 368 -3.91 20.68 -5.45
N VAL A 369 -4.55 21.68 -6.03
CA VAL A 369 -4.02 22.41 -7.19
C VAL A 369 -3.01 23.44 -6.70
N ILE A 370 -1.85 23.48 -7.33
CA ILE A 370 -0.70 24.31 -6.94
C ILE A 370 -0.21 25.23 -8.08
N SER A 371 -0.87 25.20 -9.24
CA SER A 371 -0.61 26.07 -10.39
C SER A 371 -0.94 27.53 -10.16
#